data_AF-A0A8S3QQC4-F1
#
_entry.id   AF-A0A8S3QQC4-F1
#
_cell.length_a   1.000
_cell.length_b   1.000
_cell.length_c   1.000
_cell.angle_alpha   90.00
_cell.angle_beta   90.00
_cell.angle_gamma   90.00
#
_symmetry.space_group_name_H-M   'P 1'
#
loop_
_entity.id
_entity.type
_entity.pdbx_description
1 polymer ?
#
loop_
_entity_poly.entity_id
_entity_poly.type
_entity_poly.pdbx_seq_one_letter_code
_entity_poly.pdbx_strand_id
1 'polypeptide(L)'
;MSASYRVAVNLVGIYVAKRSSDLSFIQNHLSGGILNADTALSAMKQWVQTNGIPRHDHIMAFTRYRLPEFHLYYKIKLYSGRKFDFIAATVAAHEIGHALGAVHDGENNRCSSSSGFIMVSVSQAMRPPNQKSPWEFSSCTSSEIGLYLDELNK
;
A
#
# COMPACT_ATOMS: atom_id res chain seq x y z
N MET A 1 -0.89 -28.34 -9.31
CA MET A 1 -0.02 -27.73 -8.28
C MET A 1 0.07 -26.25 -8.64
N SER A 2 -0.38 -25.34 -7.77
CA SER A 2 -0.25 -23.89 -8.02
C SER A 2 1.24 -23.54 -8.04
N ALA A 3 1.66 -22.68 -8.96
CA ALA A 3 3.04 -22.24 -9.06
C ALA A 3 3.48 -21.56 -7.77
N SER A 4 4.69 -21.84 -7.30
CA SER A 4 5.26 -21.12 -6.16
C SER A 4 5.86 -19.82 -6.67
N TYR A 5 5.25 -18.70 -6.28
CA TYR A 5 5.71 -17.37 -6.66
C TYR A 5 6.65 -16.78 -5.60
N ARG A 6 7.69 -16.11 -6.07
CA ARG A 6 8.52 -15.23 -5.24
C ARG A 6 8.39 -13.82 -5.78
N VAL A 7 7.80 -12.93 -4.97
CA VAL A 7 7.70 -11.51 -5.27
C VAL A 7 8.86 -10.79 -4.60
N ALA A 8 9.56 -9.93 -5.34
CA ALA A 8 10.62 -9.07 -4.84
C ALA A 8 10.35 -7.62 -5.23
N VAL A 9 10.57 -6.69 -4.30
CA VAL A 9 10.45 -5.25 -4.55
C VAL A 9 11.84 -4.69 -4.81
N ASN A 10 12.08 -4.28 -6.05
CA ASN A 10 13.33 -3.64 -6.46
C ASN A 10 13.10 -2.13 -6.57
N LEU A 11 13.83 -1.34 -5.77
CA LEU A 11 13.75 0.11 -5.84
C LEU A 11 14.50 0.61 -7.09
N VAL A 12 13.75 1.08 -8.09
CA VAL A 12 14.32 1.58 -9.37
C VAL A 12 14.46 3.10 -9.43
N GLY A 13 13.83 3.83 -8.50
CA GLY A 13 13.92 5.29 -8.42
C GLY A 13 13.22 5.85 -7.20
N ILE A 14 13.69 7.01 -6.74
CA ILE A 14 13.03 7.83 -5.72
C ILE A 14 12.83 9.22 -6.31
N TYR A 15 11.60 9.71 -6.26
CA TYR A 15 11.28 11.10 -6.56
C TYR A 15 11.02 11.86 -5.26
N VAL A 16 11.87 12.84 -4.94
CA VAL A 16 11.67 13.73 -3.78
C VAL A 16 11.31 15.11 -4.30
N ALA A 17 10.06 15.52 -4.07
CA ALA A 17 9.58 16.84 -4.43
C ALA A 17 10.32 17.94 -3.65
N LYS A 18 10.73 19.00 -4.34
CA LYS A 18 11.43 20.13 -3.73
C LYS A 18 10.45 21.20 -3.27
N ARG A 19 9.30 21.29 -3.93
CA ARG A 19 8.21 22.22 -3.63
C ARG A 19 6.90 21.47 -3.60
N SER A 20 5.93 22.01 -2.86
CA SER A 20 4.57 21.48 -2.83
C SER A 20 3.96 21.41 -4.24
N SER A 21 4.18 22.43 -5.07
CA SER A 21 3.68 22.52 -6.46
C SER A 21 4.16 21.39 -7.37
N ASP A 22 5.28 20.73 -7.04
CA ASP A 22 5.80 19.62 -7.84
C ASP A 22 4.90 18.37 -7.71
N LEU A 23 4.05 18.31 -6.67
CA LEU A 23 3.09 17.23 -6.39
C LEU A 23 1.66 17.74 -6.52
N SER A 24 1.28 18.21 -7.71
CA SER A 24 -0.08 18.72 -7.96
C SER A 24 -1.18 17.70 -7.64
N PHE A 25 -0.91 16.41 -7.85
CA PHE A 25 -1.81 15.31 -7.48
C PHE A 25 -2.05 15.17 -5.97
N ILE A 26 -1.21 15.78 -5.14
CA ILE A 26 -1.46 15.94 -3.71
C ILE A 26 -2.09 17.30 -3.45
N GLN A 27 -1.45 18.40 -3.90
CA GLN A 27 -1.83 19.75 -3.48
C GLN A 27 -3.24 20.15 -3.89
N ASN A 28 -3.69 19.75 -5.07
CA ASN A 28 -5.01 20.10 -5.58
C ASN A 28 -6.14 19.30 -4.89
N HIS A 29 -5.79 18.30 -4.09
CA HIS A 29 -6.71 17.38 -3.43
C HIS A 29 -6.66 17.51 -1.90
N LEU A 30 -6.00 18.56 -1.41
CA LEU A 30 -5.94 18.91 0.00
C LEU A 30 -7.01 19.93 0.37
N SER A 31 -7.74 19.65 1.46
CA SER A 31 -8.62 20.62 2.11
C SER A 31 -8.42 20.56 3.62
N GLY A 32 -8.07 21.68 4.24
CA GLY A 32 -7.85 21.75 5.70
C GLY A 32 -6.79 20.77 6.23
N GLY A 33 -5.77 20.43 5.44
CA GLY A 33 -4.74 19.44 5.80
C GLY A 33 -5.17 17.97 5.68
N ILE A 34 -6.37 17.72 5.14
CA ILE A 34 -6.90 16.41 4.83
C ILE A 34 -6.76 16.16 3.33
N LEU A 35 -6.11 15.06 2.94
CA LEU A 35 -5.95 14.64 1.56
C LEU A 35 -7.07 13.67 1.18
N ASN A 36 -7.85 14.01 0.15
CA ASN A 36 -8.78 13.06 -0.45
C ASN A 36 -7.97 12.05 -1.27
N ALA A 37 -7.78 10.85 -0.71
CA ALA A 37 -6.87 9.88 -1.29
C ALA A 37 -7.36 9.25 -2.60
N ASP A 38 -8.68 9.16 -2.83
CA ASP A 38 -9.22 8.54 -4.05
C ASP A 38 -8.99 9.46 -5.26
N THR A 39 -9.28 10.75 -5.08
CA THR A 39 -9.00 11.76 -6.12
C THR A 39 -7.51 12.00 -6.30
N ALA A 40 -6.72 11.98 -5.22
CA ALA A 40 -5.26 12.11 -5.29
C ALA A 40 -4.61 10.92 -5.99
N LEU A 41 -5.06 9.69 -5.75
CA LEU A 41 -4.60 8.49 -6.46
C LEU A 41 -4.91 8.58 -7.96
N SER A 42 -6.12 8.99 -8.30
CA SER A 42 -6.53 9.18 -9.70
C SER A 42 -5.66 10.23 -10.40
N ALA A 43 -5.38 11.33 -9.72
CA ALA A 43 -4.47 12.36 -10.23
C ALA A 43 -3.01 11.88 -10.29
N MET A 44 -2.56 11.03 -9.35
CA MET A 44 -1.21 10.46 -9.36
C MET A 44 -0.99 9.61 -10.61
N LYS A 45 -1.97 8.77 -10.98
CA LYS A 45 -1.91 7.95 -12.20
C LYS A 45 -1.67 8.80 -13.45
N GLN A 46 -2.33 9.95 -13.55
CA GLN A 46 -2.12 10.90 -14.65
C GLN A 46 -0.79 11.64 -14.54
N TRP A 47 -0.40 12.05 -13.34
CA TRP A 47 0.85 12.77 -13.08
C TRP A 47 2.07 11.93 -13.48
N VAL A 48 2.07 10.64 -13.17
CA VAL A 48 3.18 9.71 -13.49
C VAL A 48 3.42 9.59 -14.99
N GLN A 49 2.35 9.63 -15.79
CA GLN A 49 2.42 9.55 -17.25
C GLN A 49 3.05 10.81 -17.89
N THR A 50 3.02 11.94 -17.19
CA THR A 50 3.37 13.26 -17.75
C THR A 50 4.67 13.85 -17.19
N ASN A 51 5.18 13.33 -16.07
CA ASN A 51 6.31 13.93 -15.33
C ASN A 51 7.66 13.21 -15.53
N GLY A 52 7.79 12.36 -16.54
CA GLY A 52 9.09 11.75 -16.89
C GLY A 52 9.65 10.82 -15.81
N ILE A 53 8.78 10.07 -15.13
CA ILE A 53 9.18 9.12 -14.09
C ILE A 53 9.93 7.93 -14.72
N PRO A 54 11.04 7.46 -14.13
CA PRO A 54 11.77 6.28 -14.62
C PRO A 54 10.82 5.10 -14.81
N ARG A 55 11.11 4.21 -15.78
CA ARG A 55 10.31 3.00 -16.02
C ARG A 55 10.17 2.19 -14.72
N HIS A 56 8.95 1.80 -14.39
CA HIS A 56 8.60 1.08 -13.17
C HIS A 56 7.34 0.23 -13.40
N ASP A 57 7.14 -0.79 -12.58
CA ASP A 57 5.93 -1.63 -12.58
C ASP A 57 4.90 -1.14 -11.54
N HIS A 58 5.37 -0.47 -10.49
CA HIS A 58 4.56 0.07 -9.40
C HIS A 58 5.14 1.39 -8.90
N ILE A 59 4.26 2.29 -8.45
CA ILE A 59 4.64 3.56 -7.84
C ILE A 59 3.86 3.77 -6.54
N MET A 60 4.56 4.30 -5.55
CA MET A 60 4.00 4.57 -4.23
C MET A 60 4.32 6.01 -3.82
N ALA A 61 3.31 6.73 -3.32
CA ALA A 61 3.49 8.08 -2.79
C ALA A 61 3.39 8.07 -1.26
N PHE A 62 4.43 8.60 -0.61
CA PHE A 62 4.49 8.78 0.84
C PHE A 62 4.07 10.20 1.20
N THR A 63 3.12 10.35 2.13
CA THR A 63 2.61 11.67 2.53
C THR A 63 2.47 11.81 4.04
N ARG A 64 2.67 13.04 4.53
CA ARG A 64 2.42 13.44 5.92
C ARG A 64 0.97 13.92 6.16
N TYR A 65 0.21 14.15 5.10
CA TYR A 65 -1.16 14.67 5.21
C TYR A 65 -2.09 13.58 5.75
N ARG A 66 -3.10 14.00 6.52
CA ARG A 66 -4.09 13.06 7.06
C ARG A 66 -5.00 12.59 5.93
N LEU A 67 -5.24 11.29 5.85
CA LEU A 67 -6.29 10.72 5.00
C LEU A 67 -7.56 10.59 5.82
N PRO A 68 -8.75 10.94 5.30
CA PRO A 68 -10.01 10.63 5.97
C PRO A 68 -10.12 9.10 6.12
N GLU A 69 -10.59 8.63 7.27
CA GLU A 69 -10.67 7.20 7.55
C GLU A 69 -11.63 6.50 6.57
N PHE A 70 -11.25 5.28 6.19
CA PHE A 70 -12.00 4.34 5.35
C PHE A 70 -12.11 4.74 3.87
N HIS A 71 -11.23 4.17 3.04
CA HIS A 71 -11.54 3.41 1.80
C HIS A 71 -10.24 3.08 1.07
N LEU A 72 -10.25 1.96 0.35
CA LEU A 72 -9.12 1.15 -0.10
C LEU A 72 -8.29 1.71 -1.27
N TYR A 73 -7.11 1.10 -1.43
CA TYR A 73 -6.18 1.08 -2.57
C TYR A 73 -5.20 2.27 -2.65
N TYR A 74 -3.91 1.96 -2.46
CA TYR A 74 -2.70 2.78 -2.64
C TYR A 74 -2.49 3.93 -1.64
N LYS A 75 -2.72 3.70 -0.35
CA LYS A 75 -2.60 4.77 0.67
C LYS A 75 -1.39 4.57 1.58
N ILE A 76 -0.31 5.33 1.36
CA ILE A 76 0.73 5.44 2.40
C ILE A 76 0.48 6.63 3.31
N LYS A 77 0.07 6.34 4.53
CA LYS A 77 0.03 7.27 5.65
C LYS A 77 1.36 7.20 6.40
N LEU A 78 2.17 8.26 6.36
CA LEU A 78 3.29 8.40 7.29
C LEU A 78 2.79 9.08 8.57
N TYR A 79 2.93 8.40 9.71
CA TYR A 79 2.67 9.01 11.01
C TYR A 79 3.71 10.11 11.26
N SER A 80 3.25 11.31 11.60
CA SER A 80 4.09 12.40 12.10
C SER A 80 4.47 12.14 13.56
N GLY A 81 5.25 11.09 13.81
CA GLY A 81 5.96 10.84 15.05
C GLY A 81 7.43 10.68 14.73
N ARG A 82 8.34 11.36 15.44
CA ARG A 82 9.79 11.36 15.17
C ARG A 82 10.49 10.04 15.56
N LYS A 83 9.87 8.89 15.27
CA LYS A 83 10.44 7.56 15.44
C LYS A 83 10.16 6.81 14.15
N PHE A 84 11.21 6.27 13.53
CA PHE A 84 11.07 5.31 12.46
C PHE A 84 10.29 4.12 13.04
N ASP A 85 9.00 4.05 12.71
CA ASP A 85 8.19 2.89 13.01
C ASP A 85 8.06 2.04 11.74
N PHE A 86 7.99 0.72 11.91
CA PHE A 86 7.83 -0.19 10.79
C PHE A 86 6.45 -0.08 10.13
N ILE A 87 5.57 0.82 10.60
CA ILE A 87 4.20 0.98 10.08
C ILE A 87 4.25 1.34 8.60
N ALA A 88 5.09 2.30 8.21
CA ALA A 88 5.21 2.71 6.82
C ALA A 88 5.55 1.53 5.89
N ALA A 89 6.44 0.64 6.35
CA ALA A 89 6.79 -0.58 5.62
C ALA A 89 5.63 -1.58 5.57
N THR A 90 4.91 -1.78 6.68
CA THR A 90 3.73 -2.67 6.70
C THR A 90 2.59 -2.16 5.83
N VAL A 91 2.36 -0.83 5.81
CA VAL A 91 1.36 -0.20 4.94
C VAL A 91 1.79 -0.33 3.48
N ALA A 92 3.05 -0.05 3.16
CA ALA A 92 3.56 -0.28 1.81
C ALA A 92 3.37 -1.72 1.35
N ALA A 93 3.70 -2.71 2.19
CA ALA A 93 3.48 -4.12 1.89
C ALA A 93 1.99 -4.46 1.72
N HIS A 94 1.11 -3.91 2.56
CA HIS A 94 -0.34 -4.06 2.47
C HIS A 94 -0.88 -3.55 1.12
N GLU A 95 -0.48 -2.36 0.71
CA GLU A 95 -0.91 -1.79 -0.57
C GLU A 95 -0.34 -2.56 -1.77
N ILE A 96 0.85 -3.14 -1.65
CA ILE A 96 1.38 -4.07 -2.66
C ILE A 96 0.54 -5.35 -2.72
N GLY A 97 0.11 -5.89 -1.58
CA GLY A 97 -0.79 -7.05 -1.54
C GLY A 97 -2.08 -6.79 -2.33
N HIS A 98 -2.69 -5.62 -2.13
CA HIS A 98 -3.83 -5.18 -2.93
C HIS A 98 -3.51 -5.00 -4.43
N ALA A 99 -2.37 -4.40 -4.76
CA ALA A 99 -1.93 -4.26 -6.15
C ALA A 99 -1.68 -5.62 -6.85
N LEU A 100 -1.44 -6.66 -6.07
CA LEU A 100 -1.27 -8.05 -6.52
C LEU A 100 -2.56 -8.89 -6.35
N GLY A 101 -3.72 -8.24 -6.20
CA GLY A 101 -5.02 -8.91 -6.25
C GLY A 101 -5.52 -9.52 -4.94
N ALA A 102 -4.80 -9.36 -3.83
CA ALA A 102 -5.28 -9.82 -2.53
C ALA A 102 -6.33 -8.89 -1.92
N VAL A 103 -7.29 -9.48 -1.20
CA VAL A 103 -8.25 -8.75 -0.37
C VAL A 103 -7.81 -8.80 1.10
N HIS A 104 -8.57 -8.15 1.99
CA HIS A 104 -8.24 -8.21 3.39
C HIS A 104 -8.37 -9.63 3.97
N ASP A 105 -7.55 -9.95 4.97
CA ASP A 105 -7.81 -11.13 5.80
C ASP A 105 -9.16 -11.00 6.51
N GLY A 106 -10.01 -12.00 6.36
CA GLY A 106 -11.38 -12.01 6.89
C GLY A 106 -12.42 -11.40 5.94
N GLU A 107 -12.01 -10.92 4.77
CA GLU A 107 -12.91 -10.45 3.71
C GLU A 107 -13.08 -11.55 2.66
N ASN A 108 -14.19 -12.29 2.74
CA ASN A 108 -14.51 -13.39 1.81
C ASN A 108 -13.45 -14.50 1.71
N ASN A 109 -12.55 -14.61 2.70
CA ASN A 109 -11.58 -15.69 2.81
C ASN A 109 -11.58 -16.30 4.22
N ARG A 110 -10.87 -17.43 4.39
CA ARG A 110 -10.83 -18.20 5.64
C ARG A 110 -9.86 -17.66 6.70
N CYS A 111 -9.10 -16.62 6.37
CA CYS A 111 -8.10 -16.06 7.28
C CYS A 111 -8.78 -15.08 8.25
N SER A 112 -8.32 -15.01 9.49
CA SER A 112 -8.94 -14.14 10.49
C SER A 112 -8.39 -12.71 10.40
N SER A 113 -9.30 -11.73 10.40
CA SER A 113 -9.00 -10.29 10.49
C SER A 113 -8.30 -9.87 11.78
N SER A 114 -8.25 -10.75 12.79
CA SER A 114 -7.58 -10.50 14.07
C SER A 114 -6.20 -11.13 14.20
N SER A 115 -5.71 -11.83 13.17
CA SER A 115 -4.46 -12.60 13.26
C SER A 115 -3.19 -11.75 13.38
N GLY A 116 -3.23 -10.51 12.86
CA GLY A 116 -2.10 -9.58 12.87
C GLY A 116 -1.20 -9.62 11.63
N PHE A 117 -1.54 -10.42 10.61
CA PHE A 117 -0.84 -10.43 9.32
C PHE A 117 -1.00 -9.11 8.55
N ILE A 118 -0.16 -8.89 7.53
CA ILE A 118 -0.10 -7.63 6.79
C ILE A 118 -1.46 -7.21 6.18
N MET A 119 -2.28 -8.15 5.68
CA MET A 119 -3.54 -7.83 4.98
C MET A 119 -4.77 -7.70 5.89
N VAL A 120 -4.63 -7.69 7.20
CA VAL A 120 -5.77 -7.32 8.07
C VAL A 120 -6.18 -5.85 7.81
N SER A 121 -7.47 -5.55 7.87
CA SER A 121 -8.02 -4.23 7.51
C SER A 121 -7.58 -3.07 8.41
N VAL A 122 -7.03 -3.37 9.58
CA VAL A 122 -6.49 -2.39 10.52
C VAL A 122 -5.08 -2.79 10.89
N SER A 123 -4.07 -2.04 10.46
CA SER A 123 -2.68 -2.35 10.77
C SER A 123 -2.46 -2.50 12.27
N GLN A 124 -1.82 -3.60 12.64
CA GLN A 124 -1.54 -3.96 14.03
C GLN A 124 -0.05 -3.96 14.34
N ALA A 125 0.78 -3.36 13.47
CA ALA A 125 2.24 -3.33 13.57
C ALA A 125 2.79 -2.71 14.88
N MET A 126 1.99 -1.91 15.59
CA MET A 126 2.33 -1.34 16.89
C MET A 126 1.62 -1.98 18.09
N ARG A 127 0.81 -3.03 17.89
CA ARG A 127 0.04 -3.67 18.96
C ARG A 127 0.91 -4.66 19.76
N PRO A 128 0.57 -4.94 21.04
CA PRO A 128 1.37 -5.75 21.95
C PRO A 128 1.70 -7.16 21.41
N PRO A 129 2.77 -7.82 21.94
CA PRO A 129 3.53 -8.92 21.31
C PRO A 129 2.79 -10.25 21.06
N ASN A 130 1.48 -10.33 21.33
CA ASN A 130 0.69 -11.57 21.17
C ASN A 130 0.06 -11.72 19.79
N GLN A 131 0.52 -10.95 18.79
CA GLN A 131 0.01 -11.02 17.43
C GLN A 131 0.90 -11.86 16.53
N LYS A 132 0.28 -12.65 15.64
CA LYS A 132 1.01 -13.45 14.67
C LYS A 132 1.53 -12.51 13.58
N SER A 133 2.85 -12.43 13.52
CA SER A 133 3.64 -11.97 12.37
C SER A 133 3.14 -10.71 11.64
N PRO A 134 3.30 -9.50 12.21
CA PRO A 134 2.98 -8.24 11.52
C PRO A 134 3.90 -7.92 10.32
N TRP A 135 4.83 -8.81 10.00
CA TRP A 135 5.75 -8.77 8.87
C TRP A 135 5.52 -9.91 7.87
N GLU A 136 4.43 -10.67 8.00
CA GLU A 136 4.10 -11.78 7.09
C GLU A 136 2.72 -11.60 6.46
N PHE A 137 2.60 -12.09 5.23
CA PHE A 137 1.31 -12.31 4.60
C PHE A 137 0.68 -13.61 5.12
N SER A 138 -0.64 -13.64 5.21
CA SER A 138 -1.36 -14.87 5.55
C SER A 138 -1.29 -15.89 4.41
N SER A 139 -1.71 -17.13 4.69
CA SER A 139 -1.89 -18.13 3.64
C SER A 139 -2.98 -17.75 2.63
N CYS A 140 -3.98 -16.96 3.03
CA CYS A 140 -5.05 -16.53 2.11
C CYS A 140 -4.51 -15.50 1.14
N THR A 141 -3.83 -14.46 1.65
CA THR A 141 -3.16 -13.46 0.81
C THR A 141 -2.19 -14.11 -0.17
N SER A 142 -1.34 -15.02 0.29
CA SER A 142 -0.37 -15.70 -0.57
C SER A 142 -1.06 -16.51 -1.67
N SER A 143 -2.20 -17.14 -1.36
CA SER A 143 -3.00 -17.88 -2.34
C SER A 143 -3.68 -16.95 -3.35
N GLU A 144 -4.24 -15.83 -2.91
CA GLU A 144 -4.91 -14.85 -3.77
C GLU A 144 -3.92 -14.19 -4.74
N ILE A 145 -2.74 -13.80 -4.26
CA ILE A 145 -1.65 -13.30 -5.11
C ILE A 145 -1.25 -14.36 -6.15
N GLY A 146 -1.11 -15.62 -5.73
CA GLY A 146 -0.80 -16.71 -6.64
C GLY A 146 -1.83 -16.87 -7.76
N LEU A 147 -3.13 -16.83 -7.41
CA LEU A 147 -4.22 -16.90 -8.38
C LEU A 147 -4.22 -15.70 -9.34
N TYR A 148 -4.00 -14.48 -8.83
CA TYR A 148 -3.91 -13.28 -9.65
C TYR A 148 -2.75 -13.36 -10.66
N LEU A 149 -1.57 -13.81 -10.22
CA LEU A 149 -0.42 -14.00 -11.10
C LEU A 149 -0.65 -15.12 -12.12
N ASP A 150 -1.33 -16.20 -11.74
CA ASP A 150 -1.74 -17.27 -12.67
C ASP A 150 -2.70 -16.73 -13.75
N GLU A 151 -3.56 -15.76 -13.43
CA GLU A 151 -4.47 -15.13 -14.41
C GLU A 151 -3.76 -14.19 -15.38
N LEU A 152 -2.73 -13.46 -14.94
CA LEU A 152 -1.94 -12.58 -15.80
C LEU A 152 -1.03 -13.33 -16.78
N ASN A 153 -0.71 -14.59 -16.48
CA ASN A 153 0.18 -15.44 -17.30
C ASN A 153 -0.57 -16.31 -18.33
N LYS A 154 -1.89 -16.11 -18.50
CA LYS A 154 -2.69 -16.76 -19.55
C LYS A 154 -2.67 -15.93 -20.83
#